data_AF-J1RRK0-F1
#
_entry.id   AF-J1RRK0-F1
#
_cell.length_a   1.000
_cell.length_b   1.000
_cell.length_c   1.000
_cell.angle_alpha   90.00
_cell.angle_beta   90.00
_cell.angle_gamma   90.00
#
_symmetry.space_group_name_H-M   'P 1'
#
loop_
_entity.id
_entity.type
_entity.pdbx_description
1 polymer ?
#
loop_
_entity_poly.entity_id
_entity_poly.type
_entity_poly.pdbx_seq_one_letter_code
_entity_poly.pdbx_strand_id
1 'polypeptide(L)'
;MARTIAVDAERVYRAVIVKTYAANAERPERTDQHAEGPYDAVGVARRRATLWQNLAQEQRGWGPSRVVAYVESAALNWERME
;
A
#
# COMPACT_ATOMS: atom_id res chain seq x y z
N MET A 1 -1.21 18.37 11.42
CA MET A 1 -0.12 18.96 10.62
C MET A 1 -0.25 18.46 9.19
N ALA A 2 -0.78 19.28 8.29
CA ALA A 2 -0.71 18.99 6.86
C ALA A 2 0.76 19.11 6.45
N ARG A 3 1.42 17.98 6.14
CA ARG A 3 2.70 18.05 5.42
C ARG A 3 2.33 18.60 4.06
N THR A 4 2.77 19.81 3.73
CA THR A 4 2.73 20.31 2.36
C THR A 4 3.50 19.30 1.51
N ILE A 5 2.77 18.51 0.74
CA ILE A 5 3.34 17.54 -0.20
C ILE A 5 3.81 18.38 -1.39
N ALA A 6 4.98 19.02 -1.25
CA ALA A 6 5.69 19.60 -2.37
C ALA A 6 6.28 18.44 -3.18
N VAL A 7 5.45 17.83 -4.03
CA VAL A 7 5.86 16.78 -4.95
C VAL A 7 6.20 17.45 -6.27
N ASP A 8 7.49 17.51 -6.60
CA ASP A 8 7.99 18.00 -7.89
C ASP A 8 7.95 16.90 -8.98
N ALA A 9 7.09 15.89 -8.80
CA ALA A 9 7.00 14.75 -9.70
C ALA A 9 5.75 14.84 -10.57
N GLU A 10 5.85 14.42 -11.83
CA GLU A 10 4.70 14.26 -12.73
C GLU A 10 3.78 13.09 -12.32
N ARG A 11 4.27 12.21 -11.46
CA ARG A 11 3.57 11.02 -10.99
C ARG A 11 3.78 10.81 -9.50
N VAL A 12 2.75 10.27 -8.87
CA VAL A 12 2.84 9.71 -7.52
C VAL A 12 2.68 8.22 -7.54
N TYR A 13 3.29 7.56 -6.58
CA TYR A 13 3.26 6.12 -6.41
C TYR A 13 2.69 5.77 -5.04
N ARG A 14 1.96 4.67 -4.93
CA ARG A 14 1.54 4.11 -3.65
C ARG A 14 1.82 2.63 -3.60
N ALA A 15 2.23 2.14 -2.44
CA ALA A 15 2.25 0.72 -2.17
C ALA A 15 0.85 0.30 -1.73
N VAL A 16 0.24 -0.66 -2.42
CA VAL A 16 -1.04 -1.25 -2.05
C VAL A 16 -0.79 -2.60 -1.44
N ILE A 17 -1.39 -2.84 -0.27
CA ILE A 17 -1.28 -4.05 0.53
C ILE A 17 -2.67 -4.63 0.66
N VAL A 18 -2.85 -5.85 0.18
CA VAL A 18 -4.10 -6.61 0.28
C VAL A 18 -3.85 -7.78 1.24
N LYS A 19 -4.59 -7.80 2.35
CA LYS A 19 -4.51 -8.82 3.38
C LYS A 19 -5.78 -9.66 3.34
N THR A 20 -5.65 -10.94 3.03
CA THR A 20 -6.75 -11.90 3.12
C THR A 20 -6.60 -12.68 4.43
N TYR A 21 -7.69 -12.76 5.19
CA TYR A 21 -7.82 -13.59 6.39
C TYR A 21 -8.75 -14.74 6.06
N ALA A 22 -8.26 -15.98 6.17
CA ALA A 22 -9.07 -17.17 5.92
C ALA A 22 -10.28 -17.23 6.86
N ALA A 23 -11.36 -17.82 6.37
CA ALA A 23 -12.52 -18.12 7.20
C ALA A 23 -12.13 -19.02 8.39
N ASN A 24 -12.78 -18.83 9.52
CA ASN A 24 -12.70 -19.71 10.67
C ASN A 24 -14.10 -19.98 11.24
N ALA A 25 -14.19 -20.72 12.35
CA ALA A 25 -15.46 -21.09 12.95
C ALA A 25 -16.33 -19.88 13.37
N GLU A 26 -15.73 -18.71 13.60
CA GLU A 26 -16.40 -17.52 14.12
C GLU A 26 -16.62 -16.44 13.06
N ARG A 27 -15.83 -16.41 11.98
CA ARG A 27 -15.84 -15.34 10.99
C ARG A 27 -15.64 -15.88 9.57
N PRO A 28 -16.37 -15.33 8.59
CA PRO A 28 -16.12 -15.63 7.19
C PRO A 28 -14.75 -15.07 6.75
N GLU A 29 -14.30 -15.51 5.57
CA GLU A 29 -13.13 -14.93 4.91
C GLU A 29 -13.34 -13.42 4.74
N ARG A 30 -12.29 -12.64 5.02
CA ARG A 30 -12.30 -11.20 4.79
C ARG A 30 -11.03 -10.75 4.09
N THR A 31 -11.17 -9.72 3.26
CA THR A 31 -10.04 -9.07 2.60
C THR A 31 -10.02 -7.60 2.95
N ASP A 32 -8.90 -7.16 3.49
CA ASP A 32 -8.65 -5.78 3.88
C ASP A 32 -7.59 -5.19 2.93
N GLN A 33 -7.88 -4.01 2.38
CA GLN A 33 -6.94 -3.27 1.53
C GLN A 33 -6.45 -2.02 2.25
N HIS A 34 -5.14 -1.82 2.22
CA HIS A 34 -4.47 -0.63 2.74
C HIS A 34 -3.51 -0.07 1.70
N ALA A 35 -3.40 1.25 1.61
CA ALA A 35 -2.44 1.91 0.74
C ALA A 35 -1.54 2.85 1.54
N GLU A 36 -0.25 2.79 1.26
CA GLU A 36 0.76 3.71 1.79
C GLU A 36 1.28 4.64 0.69
N GLY A 37 1.35 5.93 0.99
CA GLY A 37 1.76 6.98 0.06
C GLY A 37 0.85 8.21 0.17
N PRO A 38 0.87 9.12 -0.83
CA PRO A 38 1.67 9.05 -2.05
C PRO A 38 3.18 9.22 -1.82
N TYR A 39 3.98 8.57 -2.66
CA TYR A 39 5.43 8.72 -2.76
C TYR A 39 5.79 9.38 -4.10
N ASP A 40 6.83 10.20 -4.11
CA ASP A 40 7.39 10.87 -5.30
C ASP A 40 8.24 9.92 -6.17
N ALA A 41 8.78 8.85 -5.59
CA ALA A 41 9.63 7.90 -6.30
C ALA A 41 9.09 6.46 -6.24
N VAL A 42 9.05 5.80 -7.42
CA VAL A 42 8.63 4.38 -7.55
C VAL A 42 9.47 3.45 -6.70
N GLY A 43 10.76 3.75 -6.51
CA GLY A 43 11.68 2.95 -5.69
C GLY A 43 11.26 2.89 -4.22
N VAL A 44 10.70 3.98 -3.69
CA VAL A 44 10.19 4.03 -2.31
C VAL A 44 8.94 3.16 -2.18
N ALA A 45 7.98 3.32 -3.08
CA ALA A 45 6.77 2.50 -3.11
C ALA A 45 7.09 1.00 -3.24
N ARG A 46 8.04 0.63 -4.12
CA ARG A 46 8.49 -0.76 -4.27
C ARG A 46 9.12 -1.30 -2.98
N ARG A 47 10.02 -0.56 -2.34
CA ARG A 47 10.63 -0.97 -1.06
C ARG A 47 9.58 -1.21 0.02
N ARG A 48 8.54 -0.37 0.10
CA ARG A 48 7.43 -0.55 1.04
C ARG A 48 6.59 -1.78 0.73
N ALA A 49 6.25 -2.01 -0.54
CA ALA A 49 5.53 -3.22 -0.95
C ALA A 49 6.33 -4.50 -0.64
N THR A 50 7.64 -4.52 -0.93
CA THR A 50 8.54 -5.64 -0.61
C THR A 50 8.66 -5.85 0.90
N LEU A 51 8.76 -4.78 1.69
CA LEU A 51 8.80 -4.89 3.16
C LEU A 51 7.56 -5.62 3.70
N TRP A 52 6.37 -5.28 3.20
CA TRP A 52 5.13 -5.95 3.61
C TRP A 52 5.08 -7.42 3.20
N GLN A 53 5.59 -7.76 2.00
CA GLN A 53 5.69 -9.15 1.57
C GLN A 53 6.63 -9.95 2.46
N ASN A 54 7.80 -9.39 2.80
CA ASN A 54 8.76 -10.04 3.71
C ASN A 54 8.16 -10.22 5.10
N LEU A 55 7.54 -9.18 5.66
CA LEU A 55 6.88 -9.24 6.97
C LEU A 55 5.77 -10.30 6.99
N ALA A 56 5.00 -10.42 5.91
CA ALA A 56 3.96 -11.45 5.81
C ALA A 56 4.52 -12.87 5.78
N GLN A 57 5.70 -13.06 5.17
CA GLN A 57 6.41 -14.35 5.20
C GLN A 57 6.94 -14.67 6.59
N GLU A 58 7.47 -13.68 7.31
CA GLU A 58 7.97 -13.83 8.69
C GLU A 58 6.84 -14.13 9.68
N GLN A 59 5.67 -13.51 9.52
CA GLN A 59 4.52 -13.66 10.41
C GLN A 59 3.58 -14.83 10.05
N ARG A 60 4.02 -15.74 9.18
CA ARG A 60 3.19 -16.83 8.67
C ARG A 60 2.63 -17.67 9.83
N GLY A 61 1.30 -17.77 9.90
CA GLY A 61 0.57 -18.54 10.93
C GLY A 61 0.00 -17.72 12.10
N TRP A 62 0.43 -16.47 12.29
CA TRP A 62 -0.08 -15.58 13.36
C TRP A 62 -0.85 -14.36 12.82
N GLY A 63 -0.98 -14.25 11.51
CA GLY A 63 -1.57 -13.10 10.82
C GLY A 63 -2.45 -13.50 9.63
N PRO A 64 -2.62 -12.62 8.62
CA PRO A 64 -3.39 -12.93 7.42
C PRO A 64 -2.91 -14.21 6.73
N SER A 65 -3.84 -14.98 6.17
CA SER A 65 -3.53 -16.22 5.44
C SER A 65 -2.81 -15.95 4.13
N ARG A 66 -3.04 -14.78 3.53
CA ARG A 66 -2.35 -14.32 2.32
C ARG A 66 -2.16 -12.81 2.36
N VAL A 67 -0.97 -12.36 1.98
CA VAL A 67 -0.69 -10.94 1.74
C VAL A 67 -0.18 -10.78 0.32
N VAL A 68 -0.79 -9.88 -0.43
CA VAL A 68 -0.33 -9.45 -1.75
C VAL A 68 0.01 -7.97 -1.64
N ALA A 69 1.17 -7.58 -2.15
CA ALA A 69 1.55 -6.16 -2.23
C ALA A 69 1.99 -5.83 -3.65
N TYR A 70 1.61 -4.65 -4.12
CA TYR A 70 1.96 -4.14 -5.45
C TYR A 70 2.03 -2.61 -5.43
N VAL A 71 2.58 -2.02 -6.50
CA VAL A 71 2.70 -0.57 -6.64
C VAL A 71 1.68 -0.07 -7.65
N GLU A 72 0.93 0.94 -7.27
CA GLU A 72 0.11 1.73 -8.19
C GLU A 72 0.77 3.08 -8.44
N SER A 73 0.47 3.67 -9.60
CA SER A 73 0.93 5.02 -9.95
C SER A 73 -0.23 5.84 -10.49
N ALA A 74 -0.24 7.13 -10.18
CA ALA A 74 -1.17 8.11 -10.76
C ALA A 74 -0.36 9.28 -11.33
N ALA A 75 -0.82 9.83 -12.46
CA ALA A 75 -0.31 11.10 -12.97
C ALA A 75 -0.89 12.25 -12.12
N LEU A 76 -0.07 13.27 -11.86
CA LEU A 76 -0.52 14.47 -11.17
C LEU A 76 -0.91 15.53 -12.20
N ASN A 77 -2.13 16.04 -12.07
CA ASN A 77 -2.59 17.24 -12.75
C ASN A 77 -2.71 18.35 -11.72
N TRP A 78 -2.03 19.47 -11.94
CA TRP A 78 -2.10 20.64 -11.06
C TRP A 78 -3.22 21.55 -11.53
N GLU A 79 -4.21 21.77 -10.67
CA GLU A 79 -5.25 22.76 -10.88
C GLU A 79 -4.93 24.00 -10.05
N ARG A 80 -4.88 25.17 -10.70
CA ARG A 80 -4.76 26.45 -10.00
C ARG A 80 -6.15 26.87 -9.56
N MET A 81 -6.37 26.94 -8.26
CA MET A 81 -7.60 27.49 -7.68
C MET A 81 -7.44 29.00 -7.53
N GLU A 82 -8.40 29.78 -8.04
CA GLU A 82 -8.51 31.23 -7.83
C GLU A 82 -9.17 31.57 -6.49
#